data_AF-A0A973SHP9-F1
#
_entry.id   AF-A0A973SHP9-F1
#
_cell.length_a   1.000
_cell.length_b   1.000
_cell.length_c   1.000
_cell.angle_alpha   90.00
_cell.angle_beta   90.00
_cell.angle_gamma   90.00
#
_symmetry.space_group_name_H-M   'P 1'
#
loop_
_entity.id
_entity.type
_entity.pdbx_description
1 polymer ?
#
loop_
_entity_poly.entity_id
_entity_poly.type
_entity_poly.pdbx_seq_one_letter_code
_entity_poly.pdbx_strand_id
1 'polypeptide(L)'
;MITIGQLADYAGVTTKAIRHYHQRGLLAEPERDSSGYRRYTAKDAVDLVKIRTLADAGVPLARVKELLDADRETLAAAVTEIGHALGERIAHLRLAQERLAQLHGGDRLFVPEEVADFLDDLRRLGVSERQRRLERDGWILMRTASPEDADLWLAEKRELLADPGFRALYLDHDAAYDWPPDDPRLPGLAERTRTWFAGRHSRSETRPVDNPEIARLAARTQPEASSPAWDRLARLIEEPPQGRGPGSP
;
A
#
# COMPACT_ATOMS: atom_id res chain seq x y z
N MET A 1 28.55 27.16 -23.20
CA MET A 1 28.31 27.82 -21.90
C MET A 1 26.81 27.97 -21.69
N ILE A 2 26.29 27.73 -20.49
CA ILE A 2 24.85 27.75 -20.17
C ILE A 2 24.55 28.69 -19.00
N THR A 3 23.28 29.12 -18.87
CA THR A 3 22.80 29.91 -17.72
C THR A 3 22.62 29.06 -16.47
N ILE A 4 22.49 29.70 -15.30
CA ILE A 4 22.19 28.99 -14.04
C ILE A 4 20.86 28.21 -14.09
N GLY A 5 19.86 28.71 -14.83
CA GLY A 5 18.57 28.03 -14.99
C GLY A 5 18.73 26.75 -15.81
N GLN A 6 19.39 26.85 -16.96
CA GLN A 6 19.70 25.66 -17.78
C GLN A 6 20.58 24.66 -17.03
N LEU A 7 21.57 25.12 -16.26
CA LEU A 7 22.41 24.26 -15.44
C LEU A 7 21.57 23.51 -14.38
N ALA A 8 20.64 24.21 -13.75
CA ALA A 8 19.71 23.64 -12.76
C ALA A 8 18.86 22.53 -13.39
N ASP A 9 18.30 22.79 -14.57
CA ASP A 9 17.50 21.82 -15.32
C ASP A 9 18.32 20.58 -15.72
N TYR A 10 19.54 20.78 -16.26
CA TYR A 10 20.41 19.69 -16.67
C TYR A 10 20.86 18.79 -15.50
N ALA A 11 21.16 19.37 -14.35
CA ALA A 11 21.56 18.61 -13.16
C ALA A 11 20.36 18.14 -12.31
N GLY A 12 19.13 18.54 -12.68
CA GLY A 12 17.90 18.27 -11.95
C GLY A 12 17.90 18.81 -10.51
N VAL A 13 18.51 19.98 -10.31
CA VAL A 13 18.52 20.69 -9.03
C VAL A 13 17.84 22.04 -9.18
N THR A 14 17.58 22.73 -8.07
CA THR A 14 17.06 24.11 -8.14
C THR A 14 18.19 25.12 -8.30
N THR A 15 17.91 26.28 -8.89
CA THR A 15 18.86 27.41 -8.91
C THR A 15 19.26 27.86 -7.50
N LYS A 16 18.36 27.69 -6.52
CA LYS A 16 18.63 27.91 -5.10
C LYS A 16 19.69 26.93 -4.56
N ALA A 17 19.63 25.66 -4.94
CA ALA A 17 20.65 24.66 -4.58
C ALA A 17 22.02 25.00 -5.19
N ILE A 18 22.07 25.46 -6.45
CA ILE A 18 23.33 25.89 -7.07
C ILE A 18 23.96 27.07 -6.30
N ARG A 19 23.15 28.10 -5.97
CA ARG A 19 23.63 29.24 -5.15
C ARG A 19 24.12 28.77 -3.78
N HIS A 20 23.46 27.80 -3.19
CA HIS A 20 23.85 27.23 -1.92
C HIS A 20 25.20 26.50 -2.01
N TYR A 21 25.44 25.74 -3.08
CA TYR A 21 26.74 25.09 -3.32
C TYR A 21 27.86 26.10 -3.59
N HIS A 22 27.58 27.22 -4.27
CA HIS A 22 28.54 28.32 -4.36
C HIS A 22 28.88 28.90 -2.99
N GLN A 23 27.88 29.20 -2.16
CA GLN A 23 28.11 29.74 -0.80
C GLN A 23 28.94 28.82 0.09
N ARG A 24 28.79 27.50 -0.09
CA ARG A 24 29.56 26.49 0.65
C ARG A 24 30.88 26.10 -0.03
N GLY A 25 31.21 26.72 -1.16
CA GLY A 25 32.45 26.48 -1.90
C GLY A 25 32.56 25.06 -2.47
N LEU A 26 31.43 24.41 -2.76
CA LEU A 26 31.34 23.11 -3.43
C LEU A 26 31.40 23.24 -4.95
N LEU A 27 30.91 24.36 -5.47
CA LEU A 27 30.94 24.68 -6.89
C LEU A 27 31.54 26.07 -7.03
N ALA A 28 32.54 26.23 -7.90
CA ALA A 28 33.13 27.53 -8.17
C ALA A 28 32.07 28.48 -8.76
N GLU A 29 31.98 29.71 -8.24
CA GLU A 29 31.06 30.71 -8.77
C GLU A 29 31.75 31.44 -9.93
N PRO A 30 31.30 31.28 -11.19
CA PRO A 30 31.93 31.92 -12.32
C PRO A 30 31.71 33.43 -12.30
N GLU A 31 32.65 34.16 -12.89
CA GLU A 31 32.52 35.60 -13.12
C GLU A 31 31.32 35.91 -14.03
N ARG A 32 30.84 37.14 -13.94
CA ARG A 32 29.80 37.63 -14.83
C ARG A 32 30.44 38.00 -16.17
N ASP A 33 29.82 37.56 -17.26
CA ASP A 33 30.23 37.96 -18.60
C ASP A 33 29.92 39.44 -18.88
N SER A 34 30.29 39.93 -20.06
CA SER A 34 30.02 41.31 -20.50
C SER A 34 28.53 41.67 -20.54
N SER A 35 27.63 40.68 -20.57
CA SER A 35 26.19 40.86 -20.49
C SER A 35 25.64 40.85 -19.05
N GLY A 36 26.51 40.69 -18.04
CA GLY A 36 26.17 40.69 -16.62
C GLY A 36 25.67 39.34 -16.09
N TYR A 37 25.69 38.29 -16.92
CA TYR A 37 25.20 36.95 -16.59
C TYR A 37 26.34 36.00 -16.24
N ARG A 38 26.07 35.06 -15.32
CA ARG A 38 26.97 33.94 -15.04
C ARG A 38 26.81 32.85 -16.09
N ARG A 39 27.94 32.31 -16.52
CA ARG A 39 28.03 31.30 -17.57
C ARG A 39 28.73 30.07 -17.04
N TYR A 40 28.10 28.93 -17.21
CA TYR A 40 28.57 27.64 -16.72
C TYR A 40 29.00 26.74 -17.88
N THR A 41 30.03 25.95 -17.64
CA THR A 41 30.61 24.99 -18.55
C THR A 41 29.93 23.63 -18.42
N ALA A 42 30.24 22.71 -19.33
CA ALA A 42 29.85 21.29 -19.17
C ALA A 42 30.51 20.65 -17.93
N LYS A 43 31.71 21.10 -17.55
CA LYS A 43 32.39 20.63 -16.33
C LYS A 43 31.58 20.97 -15.09
N ASP A 44 31.04 22.19 -15.01
CA ASP A 44 30.19 22.61 -13.89
C ASP A 44 28.93 21.75 -13.77
N ALA A 45 28.34 21.35 -14.91
CA ALA A 45 27.22 20.42 -14.92
C ALA A 45 27.60 19.03 -14.40
N VAL A 46 28.74 18.49 -14.84
CA VAL A 46 29.24 17.18 -14.36
C VAL A 46 29.53 17.22 -12.86
N ASP A 47 30.18 18.28 -12.38
CA ASP A 47 30.51 18.42 -10.96
C ASP A 47 29.25 18.61 -10.11
N LEU A 48 28.25 19.33 -10.61
CA LEU A 48 26.94 19.46 -9.96
C LEU A 48 26.19 18.12 -9.87
N VAL A 49 26.25 17.29 -10.91
CA VAL A 49 25.70 15.93 -10.88
C VAL A 49 26.41 15.07 -9.83
N LYS A 50 27.74 15.13 -9.73
CA LYS A 50 28.49 14.41 -8.68
C LYS A 50 28.12 14.88 -7.27
N ILE A 51 28.07 16.20 -7.06
CA ILE A 51 27.66 16.80 -5.77
C ILE A 51 26.31 16.24 -5.36
N ARG A 52 25.34 16.27 -6.29
CA ARG A 52 24.00 15.76 -6.06
C ARG A 52 24.01 14.27 -5.73
N THR A 53 24.65 13.43 -6.53
CA THR A 53 24.68 11.98 -6.31
C THR A 53 25.22 11.62 -4.93
N LEU A 54 26.29 12.29 -4.48
CA LEU A 54 26.86 12.06 -3.16
C LEU A 54 25.94 12.61 -2.04
N ALA A 55 25.34 13.79 -2.23
CA ALA A 55 24.39 14.35 -1.27
C ALA A 55 23.12 13.49 -1.12
N ASP A 56 22.57 12.98 -2.23
CA ASP A 56 21.40 12.09 -2.27
C ASP A 56 21.72 10.73 -1.61
N ALA A 57 22.97 10.28 -1.69
CA ALA A 57 23.49 9.14 -0.94
C ALA A 57 23.67 9.41 0.58
N GLY A 58 23.39 10.63 1.04
CA GLY A 58 23.48 11.02 2.45
C GLY A 58 24.88 11.47 2.89
N VAL A 59 25.80 11.70 1.96
CA VAL A 59 27.15 12.18 2.29
C VAL A 59 27.08 13.64 2.73
N PRO A 60 27.64 14.01 3.90
CA PRO A 60 27.67 15.40 4.34
C PRO A 60 28.42 16.29 3.33
N LEU A 61 27.87 17.48 3.06
CA LEU A 61 28.44 18.39 2.06
C LEU A 61 29.92 18.76 2.30
N ALA A 62 30.38 18.79 3.55
CA ALA A 62 31.80 18.99 3.85
C ALA A 62 32.67 17.86 3.25
N ARG A 63 32.23 16.60 3.42
CA ARG A 63 32.89 15.42 2.85
C ARG A 63 32.76 15.36 1.33
N VAL A 64 31.62 15.79 0.78
CA VAL A 64 31.46 15.90 -0.69
C VAL A 64 32.54 16.78 -1.29
N LYS A 65 32.84 17.92 -0.66
CA LYS A 65 33.92 18.81 -1.14
C LYS A 65 35.27 18.10 -1.15
N GLU A 66 35.65 17.45 -0.04
CA GLU A 66 36.89 16.69 0.05
C GLU A 66 37.01 15.62 -1.04
N LEU A 67 35.91 14.94 -1.36
CA LEU A 67 35.89 13.89 -2.38
C LEU A 67 36.01 14.43 -3.81
N LEU A 68 35.50 15.63 -4.08
CA LEU A 68 35.64 16.26 -5.39
C LEU A 68 37.05 16.78 -5.65
N ASP A 69 37.74 17.18 -4.59
CA ASP A 69 39.14 17.65 -4.63
C ASP A 69 40.14 16.48 -4.58
N ALA A 70 39.69 15.26 -4.28
CA ALA A 70 40.52 14.07 -4.18
C ALA A 70 40.96 13.54 -5.56
N ASP A 71 42.06 12.79 -5.57
CA ASP A 71 42.46 12.03 -6.75
C ASP A 71 41.46 10.91 -7.08
N ARG A 72 41.62 10.33 -8.28
CA ARG A 72 40.70 9.32 -8.81
C ARG A 72 40.65 8.05 -7.95
N GLU A 73 41.77 7.61 -7.38
CA GLU A 73 41.86 6.38 -6.60
C GLU A 73 41.18 6.56 -5.25
N THR A 74 41.46 7.68 -4.58
CA THR A 74 40.82 8.08 -3.33
C THR A 74 39.30 8.23 -3.49
N LEU A 75 38.85 8.87 -4.56
CA LEU A 75 37.42 9.00 -4.87
C LEU A 75 36.77 7.63 -5.12
N ALA A 76 37.40 6.75 -5.89
CA ALA A 76 36.87 5.42 -6.19
C ALA A 76 36.74 4.55 -4.92
N ALA A 77 37.74 4.61 -4.03
CA ALA A 77 37.70 3.92 -2.75
C ALA A 77 36.56 4.45 -1.88
N ALA A 78 36.40 5.77 -1.77
CA ALA A 78 35.32 6.37 -0.99
C ALA A 78 33.92 6.04 -1.55
N VAL A 79 33.74 6.05 -2.88
CA VAL A 79 32.48 5.64 -3.51
C VAL A 79 32.15 4.18 -3.19
N THR A 80 33.16 3.31 -3.18
CA THR A 80 33.00 1.90 -2.81
C THR A 80 32.57 1.75 -1.35
N GLU A 81 33.22 2.47 -0.43
CA GLU A 81 32.87 2.51 0.99
C GLU A 81 31.42 3.00 1.21
N ILE A 82 31.04 4.11 0.55
CA ILE A 82 29.68 4.65 0.59
C ILE A 82 28.66 3.62 0.07
N GLY A 83 28.99 2.94 -1.04
CA GLY A 83 28.17 1.87 -1.60
C GLY A 83 27.94 0.71 -0.62
N HIS A 84 28.99 0.26 0.08
CA HIS A 84 28.86 -0.75 1.13
C HIS A 84 28.01 -0.28 2.30
N ALA A 85 28.21 0.94 2.79
CA ALA A 85 27.42 1.50 3.89
C ALA A 85 25.93 1.63 3.53
N LEU A 86 25.62 2.01 2.29
CA LEU A 86 24.25 2.01 1.77
C LEU A 86 23.66 0.60 1.69
N GLY A 87 24.45 -0.38 1.23
CA GLY A 87 24.06 -1.80 1.21
C GLY A 87 23.66 -2.31 2.59
N GLU A 88 24.51 -2.06 3.60
CA GLU A 88 24.22 -2.38 5.01
C GLU A 88 22.94 -1.69 5.50
N ARG A 89 22.76 -0.41 5.17
CA ARG A 89 21.56 0.34 5.58
C ARG A 89 20.30 -0.19 4.89
N ILE A 90 20.36 -0.58 3.62
CA ILE A 90 19.27 -1.24 2.90
C ILE A 90 18.95 -2.58 3.55
N ALA A 91 19.96 -3.39 3.89
CA ALA A 91 19.75 -4.67 4.56
C ALA A 91 19.07 -4.48 5.92
N HIS A 92 19.53 -3.51 6.72
CA HIS A 92 18.92 -3.17 8.00
C HIS A 92 17.47 -2.67 7.85
N LEU A 93 17.20 -1.81 6.86
CA LEU A 93 15.84 -1.31 6.58
C LEU A 93 14.92 -2.44 6.10
N ARG A 94 15.40 -3.37 5.27
CA ARG A 94 14.64 -4.56 4.87
C ARG A 94 14.30 -5.44 6.06
N LEU A 95 15.27 -5.72 6.94
CA LEU A 95 15.03 -6.48 8.16
C LEU A 95 14.02 -5.76 9.09
N ALA A 96 14.10 -4.43 9.20
CA ALA A 96 13.13 -3.65 9.95
C ALA A 96 11.73 -3.72 9.32
N GLN A 97 11.63 -3.67 7.98
CA GLN A 97 10.38 -3.87 7.24
C GLN A 97 9.82 -5.27 7.48
N GLU A 98 10.65 -6.32 7.45
CA GLU A 98 10.26 -7.70 7.76
C GLU A 98 9.75 -7.82 9.20
N ARG A 99 10.44 -7.22 10.18
CA ARG A 99 9.98 -7.18 11.58
C ARG A 99 8.65 -6.44 11.73
N LEU A 100 8.48 -5.29 11.06
CA LEU A 100 7.21 -4.55 11.03
C LEU A 100 6.10 -5.35 10.34
N ALA A 101 6.43 -6.13 9.31
CA ALA A 101 5.51 -7.04 8.64
C ALA A 101 5.17 -8.23 9.55
N GLN A 102 6.08 -8.70 10.39
CA GLN A 102 5.79 -9.70 11.43
C GLN A 102 4.92 -9.14 12.55
N LEU A 103 5.07 -7.86 12.91
CA LEU A 103 4.15 -7.17 13.84
C LEU A 103 2.76 -6.96 13.22
N HIS A 104 2.68 -6.77 11.91
CA HIS A 104 1.40 -6.77 11.17
C HIS A 104 0.84 -8.18 10.95
N GLY A 105 1.70 -9.19 10.81
CA GLY A 105 1.38 -10.61 11.00
C GLY A 105 1.09 -10.96 12.47
N GLY A 106 1.19 -9.95 13.35
CA GLY A 106 0.74 -9.95 14.74
C GLY A 106 -0.78 -9.94 14.88
N ASP A 107 -1.52 -10.37 13.87
CA ASP A 107 -2.83 -10.97 14.09
C ASP A 107 -2.66 -12.14 15.08
N ARG A 108 -1.57 -12.93 14.98
CA ARG A 108 -1.19 -13.96 15.96
C ARG A 108 -1.06 -13.51 17.41
N LEU A 109 -0.81 -12.23 17.67
CA LEU A 109 -0.66 -11.72 19.05
C LEU A 109 -2.01 -11.46 19.72
N PHE A 110 -3.11 -11.39 18.95
CA PHE A 110 -4.46 -11.10 19.43
C PHE A 110 -5.50 -12.16 19.02
N VAL A 111 -5.12 -13.15 18.20
CA VAL A 111 -5.99 -14.23 17.73
C VAL A 111 -5.32 -15.61 17.92
N PRO A 112 -6.08 -16.69 18.18
CA PRO A 112 -5.63 -18.07 18.19
C PRO A 112 -4.90 -18.48 16.91
N GLU A 113 -4.12 -19.56 17.02
CA GLU A 113 -3.37 -20.13 15.91
C GLU A 113 -4.28 -20.48 14.71
N GLU A 114 -5.48 -20.98 14.98
CA GLU A 114 -6.46 -21.33 13.96
C GLU A 114 -6.93 -20.11 13.15
N VAL A 115 -7.06 -18.96 13.79
CA VAL A 115 -7.50 -17.73 13.12
C VAL A 115 -6.34 -17.11 12.36
N ALA A 116 -5.14 -17.18 12.91
CA ALA A 116 -3.95 -16.74 12.22
C ALA A 116 -3.71 -17.55 10.93
N ASP A 117 -3.84 -18.87 11.00
CA ASP A 117 -3.71 -19.75 9.84
C ASP A 117 -4.79 -19.45 8.79
N PHE A 118 -6.01 -19.12 9.24
CA PHE A 118 -7.09 -18.70 8.35
C PHE A 118 -6.75 -17.39 7.61
N LEU A 119 -6.22 -16.39 8.32
CA LEU A 119 -5.82 -15.10 7.73
C LEU A 119 -4.62 -15.27 6.76
N ASP A 120 -3.73 -16.21 7.04
CA ASP A 120 -2.64 -16.60 6.15
C ASP A 120 -3.15 -17.28 4.87
N ASP A 121 -4.18 -18.12 4.97
CA ASP A 121 -4.82 -18.71 3.81
C ASP A 121 -5.49 -17.64 2.93
N LEU A 122 -6.19 -16.67 3.52
CA LEU A 122 -6.74 -15.53 2.76
C LEU A 122 -5.65 -14.77 2.01
N ARG A 123 -4.48 -14.59 2.64
CA ARG A 123 -3.32 -13.92 2.00
C ARG A 123 -2.83 -14.72 0.79
N ARG A 124 -2.74 -16.05 0.90
CA ARG A 124 -2.36 -16.93 -0.23
C ARG A 124 -3.39 -16.92 -1.35
N LEU A 125 -4.66 -16.75 -1.03
CA LEU A 125 -5.77 -16.65 -1.99
C LEU A 125 -5.82 -15.30 -2.72
N GLY A 126 -4.97 -14.34 -2.35
CA GLY A 126 -4.91 -13.02 -2.98
C GLY A 126 -5.91 -12.00 -2.42
N VAL A 127 -6.49 -12.27 -1.24
CA VAL A 127 -7.39 -11.34 -0.56
C VAL A 127 -6.60 -10.09 -0.11
N SER A 128 -7.19 -8.92 -0.34
CA SER A 128 -6.60 -7.63 -0.01
C SER A 128 -6.24 -7.53 1.48
N GLU A 129 -5.25 -6.70 1.78
CA GLU A 129 -4.89 -6.39 3.17
C GLU A 129 -6.05 -5.75 3.95
N ARG A 130 -6.86 -4.93 3.28
CA ARG A 130 -8.08 -4.32 3.85
C ARG A 130 -9.06 -5.39 4.33
N GLN A 131 -9.41 -6.33 3.45
CA GLN A 131 -10.37 -7.37 3.79
C GLN A 131 -9.84 -8.33 4.86
N ARG A 132 -8.54 -8.64 4.86
CA ARG A 132 -7.92 -9.44 5.92
C ARG A 132 -7.98 -8.74 7.30
N ARG A 133 -7.78 -7.42 7.36
CA ARG A 133 -7.97 -6.64 8.59
C ARG A 133 -9.42 -6.65 9.08
N LEU A 134 -10.38 -6.54 8.17
CA LEU A 134 -11.81 -6.62 8.51
C LEU A 134 -12.18 -7.98 9.10
N GLU A 135 -11.70 -9.09 8.50
CA GLU A 135 -11.95 -10.44 9.02
C GLU A 135 -11.35 -10.63 10.42
N ARG A 136 -10.13 -10.12 10.66
CA ARG A 136 -9.50 -10.15 11.98
C ARG A 136 -10.28 -9.37 13.02
N ASP A 137 -10.57 -8.10 12.75
CA ASP A 137 -11.26 -7.23 13.71
C ASP A 137 -12.66 -7.77 14.01
N GLY A 138 -13.35 -8.29 12.98
CA GLY A 138 -14.62 -8.99 13.13
C GLY A 138 -14.51 -10.23 14.04
N TRP A 139 -13.49 -11.06 13.86
CA TRP A 139 -13.26 -12.21 14.74
C TRP A 139 -13.00 -11.80 16.20
N ILE A 140 -12.18 -10.77 16.44
CA ILE A 140 -11.89 -10.27 17.80
C ILE A 140 -13.18 -9.83 18.50
N LEU A 141 -14.02 -9.09 17.78
CA LEU A 141 -15.31 -8.63 18.30
C LEU A 141 -16.28 -9.79 18.55
N MET A 142 -16.35 -10.76 17.64
CA MET A 142 -17.20 -11.94 17.80
C MET A 142 -16.78 -12.79 18.99
N ARG A 143 -15.48 -13.03 19.21
CA ARG A 143 -15.03 -13.75 20.39
C ARG A 143 -15.36 -13.01 21.70
N THR A 144 -15.33 -11.67 21.67
CA THR A 144 -15.72 -10.86 22.83
C THR A 144 -17.23 -10.96 23.09
N ALA A 145 -18.03 -11.09 22.03
CA ALA A 145 -19.49 -11.19 22.05
C ALA A 145 -20.02 -12.55 22.49
N SER A 146 -19.53 -13.60 21.82
CA SER A 146 -19.93 -14.99 21.98
C SER A 146 -18.70 -15.89 21.73
N PRO A 147 -17.95 -16.22 22.79
CA PRO A 147 -16.79 -17.10 22.67
C PRO A 147 -17.12 -18.50 22.14
N GLU A 148 -18.31 -19.02 22.44
CA GLU A 148 -18.74 -20.39 22.08
C GLU A 148 -19.06 -20.52 20.58
N ASP A 149 -19.52 -19.45 19.94
CA ASP A 149 -19.87 -19.46 18.52
C ASP A 149 -18.69 -19.08 17.60
N ALA A 150 -17.64 -18.49 18.16
CA ALA A 150 -16.49 -18.00 17.39
C ALA A 150 -15.75 -19.13 16.64
N ASP A 151 -15.60 -20.30 17.27
CA ASP A 151 -14.93 -21.45 16.68
C ASP A 151 -15.79 -22.13 15.60
N LEU A 152 -17.11 -22.23 15.84
CA LEU A 152 -18.06 -22.78 14.88
C LEU A 152 -18.11 -21.93 13.61
N TRP A 153 -18.13 -20.60 13.76
CA TRP A 153 -18.16 -19.67 12.65
C TRP A 153 -16.85 -19.71 11.83
N LEU A 154 -15.69 -19.81 12.50
CA LEU A 154 -14.41 -19.95 11.80
C LEU A 154 -14.37 -21.23 10.95
N ALA A 155 -14.86 -22.35 11.49
CA ALA A 155 -14.96 -23.61 10.77
C ALA A 155 -15.89 -23.50 9.55
N GLU A 156 -17.08 -22.92 9.72
CA GLU A 156 -18.02 -22.70 8.62
C GLU A 156 -17.44 -21.77 7.55
N LYS A 157 -16.81 -20.66 7.94
CA LYS A 157 -16.17 -19.71 7.03
C LYS A 157 -15.06 -20.39 6.21
N ARG A 158 -14.26 -21.27 6.83
CA ARG A 158 -13.25 -22.08 6.14
C ARG A 158 -13.88 -23.05 5.13
N GLU A 159 -14.97 -23.72 5.49
CA GLU A 159 -15.70 -24.59 4.56
C GLU A 159 -16.27 -23.81 3.36
N LEU A 160 -16.82 -22.62 3.60
CA LEU A 160 -17.30 -21.76 2.53
C LEU A 160 -16.16 -21.34 1.60
N LEU A 161 -15.00 -20.93 2.13
CA LEU A 161 -13.85 -20.54 1.29
C LEU A 161 -13.17 -21.72 0.59
N ALA A 162 -13.41 -22.96 1.02
CA ALA A 162 -13.03 -24.15 0.29
C ALA A 162 -13.86 -24.34 -1.00
N ASP A 163 -15.10 -23.85 -1.03
CA ASP A 163 -15.96 -23.86 -2.22
C ASP A 163 -15.42 -22.87 -3.28
N PRO A 164 -15.06 -23.34 -4.50
CA PRO A 164 -14.52 -22.47 -5.53
C PRO A 164 -15.49 -21.36 -5.98
N GLY A 165 -16.79 -21.61 -5.95
CA GLY A 165 -17.82 -20.64 -6.33
C GLY A 165 -17.93 -19.51 -5.31
N PHE A 166 -17.91 -19.83 -4.01
CA PHE A 166 -17.89 -18.83 -2.95
C PHE A 166 -16.58 -18.04 -2.95
N ARG A 167 -15.44 -18.71 -3.13
CA ARG A 167 -14.13 -18.05 -3.19
C ARG A 167 -14.07 -17.00 -4.29
N ALA A 168 -14.59 -17.31 -5.49
CA ALA A 168 -14.66 -16.35 -6.58
C ALA A 168 -15.53 -15.13 -6.22
N LEU A 169 -16.71 -15.36 -5.61
CA LEU A 169 -17.58 -14.29 -5.13
C LEU A 169 -16.92 -13.43 -4.05
N TYR A 170 -16.20 -14.05 -3.13
CA TYR A 170 -15.51 -13.39 -2.03
C TYR A 170 -14.40 -12.45 -2.55
N LEU A 171 -13.60 -12.93 -3.51
CA LEU A 171 -12.56 -12.11 -4.16
C LEU A 171 -13.16 -11.00 -5.04
N ASP A 172 -14.23 -11.28 -5.77
CA ASP A 172 -14.92 -10.26 -6.57
C ASP A 172 -15.52 -9.17 -5.67
N HIS A 173 -16.08 -9.54 -4.51
CA HIS A 173 -16.60 -8.60 -3.52
C HIS A 173 -15.49 -7.75 -2.92
N ASP A 174 -14.35 -8.35 -2.56
CA ASP A 174 -13.17 -7.61 -2.09
C ASP A 174 -12.67 -6.62 -3.15
N ALA A 175 -12.53 -7.06 -4.40
CA ALA A 175 -12.11 -6.22 -5.51
C ALA A 175 -13.10 -5.09 -5.82
N ALA A 176 -14.41 -5.32 -5.61
CA ALA A 176 -15.45 -4.33 -5.85
C ALA A 176 -15.32 -3.07 -5.00
N TYR A 177 -14.56 -3.12 -3.90
CA TYR A 177 -14.29 -1.94 -3.07
C TYR A 177 -13.64 -0.82 -3.89
N ASP A 178 -12.70 -1.18 -4.77
CA ASP A 178 -11.90 -0.25 -5.55
C ASP A 178 -12.57 0.09 -6.91
N TRP A 179 -13.79 -0.39 -7.16
CA TRP A 179 -14.52 -0.12 -8.40
C TRP A 179 -15.23 1.24 -8.35
N PRO A 180 -15.49 1.87 -9.51
CA PRO A 180 -16.42 2.99 -9.59
C PRO A 180 -17.83 2.58 -9.13
N PRO A 181 -18.62 3.49 -8.53
CA PRO A 181 -20.00 3.19 -8.15
C PRO A 181 -20.87 2.83 -9.36
N ASP A 182 -20.54 3.28 -10.57
CA ASP A 182 -21.25 2.95 -11.82
C ASP A 182 -20.65 1.76 -12.59
N ASP A 183 -19.81 0.95 -11.95
CA ASP A 183 -19.17 -0.16 -12.62
C ASP A 183 -20.21 -1.19 -13.13
N PRO A 184 -20.18 -1.54 -14.43
CA PRO A 184 -21.16 -2.43 -15.04
C PRO A 184 -21.10 -3.87 -14.51
N ARG A 185 -20.05 -4.24 -13.76
CA ARG A 185 -19.91 -5.56 -13.15
C ARG A 185 -20.73 -5.71 -11.86
N LEU A 186 -21.11 -4.61 -11.20
CA LEU A 186 -21.83 -4.63 -9.90
C LEU A 186 -23.17 -5.37 -9.95
N PRO A 187 -24.06 -5.16 -10.96
CA PRO A 187 -25.32 -5.92 -11.04
C PRO A 187 -25.10 -7.42 -11.24
N GLY A 188 -24.09 -7.79 -12.03
CA GLY A 188 -23.74 -9.19 -12.25
C GLY A 188 -23.17 -9.85 -10.99
N LEU A 189 -22.38 -9.12 -10.20
CA LEU A 189 -21.91 -9.59 -8.90
C LEU A 189 -23.07 -9.77 -7.92
N ALA A 190 -23.98 -8.79 -7.82
CA ALA A 190 -25.16 -8.88 -6.96
C ALA A 190 -26.02 -10.12 -7.28
N GLU A 191 -26.27 -10.40 -8.56
CA GLU A 191 -27.07 -11.56 -8.97
C GLU A 191 -26.40 -12.90 -8.66
N ARG A 192 -25.10 -13.01 -8.91
CA ARG A 192 -24.36 -14.23 -8.53
C ARG A 192 -24.36 -14.42 -7.01
N THR A 193 -24.21 -13.34 -6.24
CA THR A 193 -24.30 -13.38 -4.77
C THR A 193 -25.67 -13.89 -4.33
N ARG A 194 -26.77 -13.29 -4.81
CA ARG A 194 -28.13 -13.74 -4.48
C ARG A 194 -28.36 -15.20 -4.86
N THR A 195 -27.96 -15.60 -6.06
CA THR A 195 -28.14 -16.98 -6.56
C THR A 195 -27.40 -17.99 -5.69
N TRP A 196 -26.16 -17.67 -5.30
CA TRP A 196 -25.34 -18.54 -4.47
C TRP A 196 -25.93 -18.72 -3.06
N PHE A 197 -26.46 -17.64 -2.46
CA PHE A 197 -27.12 -17.71 -1.16
C PHE A 197 -28.53 -18.31 -1.21
N ALA A 198 -29.28 -18.15 -2.30
CA ALA A 198 -30.63 -18.71 -2.46
C ALA A 198 -30.68 -20.25 -2.45
N GLY A 199 -29.56 -20.91 -2.76
CA GLY A 199 -29.44 -22.37 -2.79
C GLY A 199 -28.79 -22.99 -1.54
N ARG A 200 -28.39 -22.19 -0.54
CA ARG A 200 -27.63 -22.64 0.63
C ARG A 200 -28.24 -22.08 1.92
N HIS A 201 -28.90 -22.94 2.68
CA HIS A 201 -29.17 -22.68 4.09
C HIS A 201 -27.87 -22.92 4.86
N SER A 202 -27.25 -21.86 5.37
CA SER A 202 -26.08 -21.97 6.25
C SER A 202 -26.49 -22.64 7.56
N ARG A 203 -25.65 -23.50 8.14
CA ARG A 203 -25.96 -24.09 9.45
C ARG A 203 -26.01 -23.00 10.54
N SER A 204 -25.29 -21.88 10.37
CA SER A 204 -25.40 -20.70 11.24
C SER A 204 -26.70 -19.89 11.12
N GLU A 205 -27.56 -20.11 10.12
CA GLU A 205 -28.90 -19.48 10.13
C GLU A 205 -29.75 -19.97 11.31
N THR A 206 -29.41 -21.12 11.90
CA THR A 206 -30.13 -21.68 13.07
C THR A 206 -29.67 -21.14 14.43
N ARG A 207 -28.62 -20.31 14.46
CA ARG A 207 -28.24 -19.50 15.62
C ARG A 207 -27.84 -18.11 15.13
N PRO A 208 -28.76 -17.12 15.16
CA PRO A 208 -28.36 -15.75 14.95
C PRO A 208 -27.20 -15.46 15.89
N VAL A 209 -26.18 -14.73 15.45
CA VAL A 209 -25.24 -14.11 16.37
C VAL A 209 -26.09 -13.46 17.45
N ASP A 210 -26.07 -13.98 18.68
CA ASP A 210 -27.03 -13.62 19.75
C ASP A 210 -26.95 -12.13 20.11
N ASN A 211 -26.03 -11.39 19.47
CA ASN A 211 -25.92 -9.95 19.57
C ASN A 211 -25.75 -9.24 18.20
N PRO A 212 -26.85 -8.86 17.52
CA PRO A 212 -26.82 -8.08 16.28
C PRO A 212 -26.14 -6.71 16.44
N GLU A 213 -25.97 -6.20 17.66
CA GLU A 213 -25.20 -4.99 17.94
C GLU A 213 -23.71 -5.16 17.66
N ILE A 214 -23.14 -6.35 17.87
CA ILE A 214 -21.69 -6.59 17.72
C ILE A 214 -21.33 -6.80 16.25
N ALA A 215 -22.21 -7.45 15.47
CA ALA A 215 -22.10 -7.48 14.01
C ALA A 215 -22.18 -6.05 13.42
N ARG A 216 -23.07 -5.20 13.95
CA ARG A 216 -23.17 -3.79 13.57
C ARG A 216 -21.99 -2.95 14.06
N LEU A 217 -21.40 -3.26 15.21
CA LEU A 217 -20.23 -2.57 15.75
C LEU A 217 -19.00 -2.88 14.90
N ALA A 218 -18.79 -4.15 14.53
CA ALA A 218 -17.73 -4.57 13.62
C ALA A 218 -17.82 -3.89 12.24
N ALA A 219 -19.04 -3.72 11.73
CA ALA A 219 -19.30 -2.99 10.49
C ALA A 219 -19.12 -1.46 10.62
N ARG A 220 -19.23 -0.88 11.83
CA ARG A 220 -19.16 0.57 12.10
C ARG A 220 -17.81 1.05 12.63
N THR A 221 -16.94 0.17 13.12
CA THR A 221 -15.64 0.55 13.71
C THR A 221 -14.60 1.02 12.71
N GLN A 222 -14.89 1.00 11.41
CA GLN A 222 -13.97 1.47 10.37
C GLN A 222 -14.68 2.45 9.42
N PRO A 223 -14.40 3.77 9.52
CA PRO A 223 -14.91 4.78 8.59
C PRO A 223 -14.50 4.57 7.12
N GLU A 224 -13.44 3.78 6.89
CA GLU A 224 -12.94 3.36 5.57
C GLU A 224 -13.49 1.98 5.14
N ALA A 225 -14.42 1.38 5.87
CA ALA A 225 -14.95 0.05 5.53
C ALA A 225 -16.14 0.07 4.55
N SER A 226 -16.54 1.25 4.06
CA SER A 226 -17.50 1.32 2.95
C SER A 226 -16.93 2.12 1.78
N SER A 227 -17.23 1.63 0.58
CA SER A 227 -16.98 2.31 -0.69
C SER A 227 -18.30 2.61 -1.38
N PRO A 228 -18.38 3.64 -2.24
CA PRO A 228 -19.58 3.91 -3.03
C PRO A 228 -20.06 2.71 -3.87
N ALA A 229 -19.12 1.86 -4.31
CA ALA A 229 -19.42 0.63 -5.03
C ALA A 229 -20.01 -0.46 -4.11
N TRP A 230 -19.51 -0.63 -2.89
CA TRP A 230 -20.09 -1.53 -1.91
C TRP A 230 -21.48 -1.09 -1.45
N ASP A 231 -21.71 0.20 -1.23
CA ASP A 231 -23.04 0.74 -0.89
C ASP A 231 -24.05 0.47 -2.01
N ARG A 232 -23.62 0.57 -3.28
CA ARG A 232 -24.47 0.20 -4.40
C ARG A 232 -24.67 -1.30 -4.50
N LEU A 233 -23.62 -2.10 -4.31
CA LEU A 233 -23.69 -3.56 -4.35
C LEU A 233 -24.68 -4.09 -3.29
N ALA A 234 -24.61 -3.56 -2.07
CA ALA A 234 -25.54 -3.91 -0.98
C ALA A 234 -27.00 -3.59 -1.36
N ARG A 235 -27.27 -2.38 -1.86
CA ARG A 235 -28.61 -2.01 -2.36
C ARG A 235 -29.10 -2.92 -3.46
N LEU A 236 -28.23 -3.26 -4.42
CA LEU A 236 -28.58 -4.20 -5.47
C LEU A 236 -28.96 -5.54 -4.83
N ILE A 237 -28.13 -6.13 -3.98
CA ILE A 237 -28.42 -7.43 -3.33
C ILE A 237 -29.80 -7.43 -2.63
N GLU A 238 -30.17 -6.34 -1.96
CA GLU A 238 -31.48 -6.17 -1.29
C GLU A 238 -32.67 -5.94 -2.23
N GLU A 239 -32.45 -5.38 -3.43
CA GLU A 239 -33.51 -5.18 -4.41
C GLU A 239 -34.05 -6.53 -4.94
N PRO A 240 -35.38 -6.77 -4.90
CA PRO A 240 -35.97 -7.96 -5.48
C PRO A 240 -35.67 -8.00 -7.00
N PRO A 241 -35.49 -9.18 -7.60
CA PRO A 241 -35.18 -9.30 -9.02
C PRO A 241 -36.24 -8.52 -9.82
N GLN A 242 -35.79 -7.53 -10.61
CA GLN A 242 -36.69 -6.77 -11.47
C GLN A 242 -37.42 -7.76 -12.38
N GLY A 243 -38.71 -7.91 -12.14
CA GLY A 243 -39.52 -8.98 -12.71
C GLY A 243 -39.48 -8.99 -14.24
N ARG A 244 -39.46 -10.20 -14.81
CA ARG A 244 -40.12 -10.43 -16.09
C ARG A 244 -41.53 -9.84 -15.95
N GLY A 245 -41.83 -8.83 -16.78
CA GLY A 245 -43.13 -8.15 -16.73
C GLY A 245 -44.29 -9.15 -16.83
N PRO A 246 -45.43 -8.86 -16.20
CA PRO A 246 -46.63 -9.67 -16.35
C PRO A 246 -47.09 -9.55 -17.81
N GLY A 247 -46.77 -10.56 -18.62
CA GLY A 247 -47.47 -10.80 -19.87
C GLY A 247 -48.91 -11.20 -19.53
N SER A 248 -49.82 -10.25 -19.65
CA SER A 248 -51.25 -10.48 -19.89
C SER A 248 -51.57 -9.93 -21.29
N PRO A 249 -52.66 -10.37 -21.95
CA PRO A 249 -53.72 -11.26 -21.50
C PRO A 249 -53.77 -12.63 -22.20
#